data_AF-A0A2S9GJV2-F1
#
_entry.id   AF-A0A2S9GJV2-F1
#
_cell.length_a   1.000
_cell.length_b   1.000
_cell.length_c   1.000
_cell.angle_alpha   90.00
_cell.angle_beta   90.00
_cell.angle_gamma   90.00
#
_symmetry.space_group_name_H-M   'P 1'
#
loop_
_entity.id
_entity.type
_entity.pdbx_description
1 polymer ?
#
loop_
_entity_poly.entity_id
_entity_poly.type
_entity_poly.pdbx_seq_one_letter_code
_entity_poly.pdbx_strand_id
1 'polypeptide(L)' 'MWSNALVYLCLAAGVYFSIRSRFVQVRQVPEMIRLMPKGEKSPAGISSFQALTMSLAGRVGTGNIAGVATAIAFGGPGA' A
#
# COMPACT_ATOMS: atom_id res chain seq x y z
N MET A 1 4.35 23.91 4.07
CA MET A 1 4.77 22.90 5.08
C MET A 1 4.46 21.46 4.68
N TRP A 2 4.09 21.22 3.42
CA TRP A 2 4.41 20.00 2.66
C TRP A 2 5.01 20.54 1.37
N SER A 3 6.35 20.63 1.30
CA SER A 3 6.99 21.20 0.13
C SER A 3 6.74 20.29 -1.06
N ASN A 4 6.46 20.84 -2.25
CA ASN A 4 6.40 20.06 -3.49
C ASN A 4 7.66 19.18 -3.65
N ALA A 5 8.80 19.63 -3.12
CA ALA A 5 10.03 18.85 -3.04
C ALA A 5 9.88 17.50 -2.30
N LEU A 6 9.11 17.43 -1.22
CA LEU A 6 8.87 16.17 -0.49
C LEU A 6 8.00 15.21 -1.32
N VAL A 7 6.99 15.75 -2.01
CA VAL A 7 6.12 14.96 -2.90
C VAL A 7 6.96 14.36 -4.04
N TYR A 8 7.77 15.18 -4.70
CA TYR A 8 8.67 14.71 -5.76
C TYR A 8 9.70 13.71 -5.25
N LEU A 9 10.26 13.91 -4.04
CA LEU A 9 11.22 12.99 -3.45
C LEU A 9 10.59 11.63 -3.13
N CYS A 10 9.37 11.61 -2.56
CA CYS A 10 8.64 10.36 -2.30
C CYS A 10 8.29 9.62 -3.59
N LEU A 11 7.81 10.34 -4.62
CA LEU A 11 7.52 9.74 -5.92
C LEU A 11 8.79 9.17 -6.58
N ALA A 12 9.89 9.93 -6.57
CA ALA A 12 11.18 9.50 -7.13
C ALA A 12 11.73 8.27 -6.39
N ALA A 13 11.65 8.25 -5.05
CA ALA A 13 12.03 7.10 -4.25
C ALA A 13 11.18 5.87 -4.59
N GLY A 14 9.86 6.04 -4.72
CA GLY A 14 8.94 4.97 -5.11
C GLY A 14 9.27 4.38 -6.48
N VAL A 15 9.52 5.24 -7.47
CA VAL A 15 9.93 4.82 -8.82
C VAL A 15 11.29 4.14 -8.80
N TYR A 16 12.27 4.71 -8.10
CA TYR A 16 13.61 4.15 -7.96
C TYR A 16 13.58 2.74 -7.36
N PHE A 17 12.89 2.56 -6.22
CA PHE A 17 12.76 1.24 -5.59
C PHE A 17 11.94 0.28 -6.47
N SER A 18 10.93 0.75 -7.20
CA SER A 18 10.18 -0.06 -8.14
C SER A 18 11.05 -0.59 -9.27
N ILE A 19 11.85 0.25 -9.91
CA ILE A 19 12.75 -0.16 -11.00
C ILE A 19 13.85 -1.10 -10.47
N ARG A 20 14.49 -0.73 -9.36
CA ARG A 20 15.58 -1.51 -8.75
C ARG A 20 15.11 -2.89 -8.27
N SER A 21 13.88 -2.99 -7.75
CA SER A 21 13.28 -4.26 -7.33
C SER A 21 12.64 -5.04 -8.49
N ARG A 22 12.69 -4.53 -9.72
CA ARG A 22 12.02 -5.08 -10.91
C ARG A 22 10.51 -5.26 -10.71
N PHE A 23 9.86 -4.21 -10.21
CA PHE A 23 8.42 -4.14 -9.94
C PHE A 23 7.95 -5.30 -9.06
N VAL A 24 8.68 -5.53 -7.96
CA VAL A 24 8.40 -6.65 -7.05
C VAL A 24 6.99 -6.60 -6.49
N GLN A 25 6.44 -5.40 -6.25
CA GLN A 25 5.05 -5.22 -5.83
C GLN A 25 4.02 -5.75 -6.82
N VAL A 26 4.32 -5.84 -8.12
CA VAL A 26 3.41 -6.45 -9.10
C VAL A 26 3.71 -7.94 -9.24
N ARG A 27 5.00 -8.30 -9.31
CA ARG A 27 5.44 -9.69 -9.53
C ARG A 27 5.11 -10.63 -8.37
N GLN A 28 5.18 -10.15 -7.13
CA GLN A 28 5.00 -11.00 -5.94
C GLN A 28 3.59 -10.97 -5.35
N VAL A 29 2.69 -10.10 -5.81
CA VAL A 29 1.29 -10.10 -5.35
C VAL A 29 0.58 -11.44 -5.61
N PRO A 30 0.72 -12.08 -6.79
CA PRO A 30 0.10 -13.39 -7.03
C PRO A 30 0.61 -14.48 -6.08
N GLU A 31 1.91 -14.51 -5.81
CA GLU A 31 2.52 -15.46 -4.86
C GLU A 31 2.12 -15.13 -3.41
N MET A 32 2.00 -13.86 -3.03
CA MET A 32 1.45 -13.47 -1.74
C MET A 32 0.03 -14.01 -1.54
N ILE A 33 -0.86 -13.83 -2.51
CA ILE A 33 -2.25 -14.33 -2.44
C ILE A 33 -2.27 -15.86 -2.35
N ARG A 34 -1.37 -16.55 -3.07
CA ARG A 34 -1.24 -18.01 -3.04
C ARG A 34 -0.75 -18.56 -1.69
N LEU A 35 0.13 -17.83 -1.01
CA LEU A 35 0.74 -18.21 0.26
C LEU A 35 -0.12 -17.83 1.48
N MET A 36 -0.93 -16.78 1.36
CA MET A 36 -1.82 -16.28 2.40
C MET A 36 -2.80 -17.32 2.99
N PRO A 37 -3.44 -18.22 2.20
CA PRO A 37 -4.30 -19.28 2.71
C PRO A 37 -3.54 -20.53 3.18
N LYS A 38 -2.27 -20.72 2.75
CA LYS A 38 -1.43 -21.87 3.13
C LYS A 38 -0.74 -21.70 4.50
N GLY A 39 -1.15 -20.68 5.25
CA GLY A 39 -0.50 -20.13 6.45
C GLY A 39 0.36 -21.10 7.24
N GLU A 40 1.67 -20.98 7.07
CA GLU A 40 2.60 -21.48 8.07
C GLU A 40 2.40 -20.70 9.38
N LYS A 41 2.42 -21.41 10.51
CA LYS A 41 2.31 -20.79 11.82
C LYS A 41 3.52 -19.89 12.04
N SER A 42 3.31 -18.57 11.99
CA SER A 42 4.32 -17.62 12.41
C SER A 42 4.60 -17.80 13.91
N PRO A 43 5.86 -17.71 14.37
CA PRO A 43 6.21 -17.81 15.79
C PRO A 43 5.51 -16.77 16.68
N ALA A 44 4.93 -15.71 16.08
CA ALA A 44 4.14 -14.69 16.75
C ALA A 44 2.68 -15.11 17.08
N GLY A 45 2.24 -16.33 16.72
CA GLY A 45 0.93 -16.87 17.10
C GLY A 45 -0.27 -16.35 16.29
N ILE A 46 -0.05 -15.45 15.32
CA ILE A 46 -1.07 -14.94 14.39
C ILE A 46 -0.81 -15.42 12.97
N SER A 47 -1.86 -15.69 12.20
CA SER A 47 -1.72 -16.09 10.79
C SER A 47 -1.28 -14.91 9.93
N SER A 48 -0.62 -15.19 8.79
CA SER A 48 -0.21 -14.15 7.83
C SER A 48 -1.39 -13.31 7.34
N PHE A 49 -2.57 -13.92 7.20
CA PHE A 49 -3.81 -13.22 6.85
C PHE A 49 -4.32 -12.31 7.98
N GLN A 50 -4.22 -12.76 9.24
CA GLN A 50 -4.60 -11.95 10.40
C GLN A 50 -3.67 -10.75 10.57
N ALA A 51 -2.37 -10.93 10.39
CA ALA A 51 -1.40 -9.83 10.41
C ALA A 51 -1.67 -8.80 9.31
N LEU A 52 -1.97 -9.27 8.09
CA LEU A 52 -2.35 -8.42 6.96
C LEU A 52 -3.62 -7.63 7.28
N THR A 53 -4.68 -8.31 7.73
CA THR A 53 -5.98 -7.70 8.05
C THR A 53 -5.84 -6.67 9.17
N MET A 54 -5.05 -6.96 10.20
CA MET A 54 -4.77 -6.01 11.28
C MET A 54 -4.06 -4.76 10.76
N SER A 55 -3.07 -4.92 9.88
CA SER A 55 -2.37 -3.79 9.26
C SER A 55 -3.27 -3.00 8.29
N LEU A 56 -4.20 -3.65 7.60
CA LEU A 56 -5.18 -3.00 6.72
C LEU A 56 -6.20 -2.21 7.53
N ALA A 57 -6.73 -2.78 8.60
CA ALA A 57 -7.68 -2.11 9.49
C ALA A 57 -7.11 -0.80 10.05
N GLY A 58 -5.82 -0.76 10.38
CA GLY A 58 -5.15 0.47 10.82
C GLY A 58 -4.96 1.55 9.75
N ARG A 59 -5.09 1.21 8.46
CA ARG A 59 -4.90 2.12 7.32
C ARG A 59 -6.19 2.48 6.59
N VAL A 60 -7.27 1.73 6.82
CA VAL A 60 -8.59 2.00 6.24
C VAL A 60 -9.39 2.84 7.22
N GLY A 61 -9.88 3.99 6.78
CA GLY A 61 -10.73 4.85 7.61
C GLY A 61 -11.41 5.94 6.80
N THR A 62 -12.22 6.75 7.49
CA THR A 62 -12.98 7.88 6.89
C THR A 62 -12.09 8.84 6.12
N GLY A 63 -10.82 9.00 6.55
CA GLY A 63 -9.84 9.85 5.88
C GLY A 63 -9.53 9.43 4.44
N ASN A 64 -9.51 8.13 4.12
CA ASN A 64 -9.28 7.68 2.74
C ASN A 64 -10.49 7.99 1.85
N ILE A 65 -11.70 7.83 2.39
CA ILE A 65 -12.94 8.10 1.65
C ILE A 65 -13.09 9.61 1.41
N ALA A 66 -12.97 10.42 2.47
CA ALA A 66 -13.03 11.88 2.37
C ALA A 66 -11.88 12.45 1.54
N GLY A 67 -10.69 11.87 1.65
CA GLY A 67 -9.52 12.24 0.87
C GLY A 67 -9.70 12.01 -0.62
N VAL A 68 -10.21 10.83 -1.02
CA VAL A 68 -10.55 10.54 -2.42
C VAL A 68 -11.67 11.44 -2.92
N ALA A 69 -12.73 11.65 -2.13
CA ALA A 69 -13.82 12.56 -2.51
C ALA A 69 -13.31 14.00 -2.73
N THR A 70 -12.40 14.47 -1.87
CA THR A 70 -11.77 15.78 -1.97
C THR A 70 -10.83 15.85 -3.18
N ALA A 71 -10.02 14.81 -3.42
CA ALA A 71 -9.13 14.73 -4.57
C ALA A 71 -9.92 14.80 -5.88
N ILE A 72 -11.04 14.08 -5.99
CA ILE A 72 -11.91 14.13 -7.16
C ILE A 72 -12.60 15.49 -7.28
N ALA A 73 -13.12 16.03 -6.18
CA ALA A 73 -13.84 17.31 -6.18
C ALA A 73 -12.96 18.48 -6.62
N PHE A 74 -11.68 18.50 -6.22
CA PHE A 74 -10.75 19.59 -6.54
C PHE A 74 -9.81 19.30 -7.73
N GLY A 75 -9.48 18.02 -7.98
CA GLY A 75 -8.54 17.58 -9.01
C GLY A 75 -9.17 16.94 -10.25
N GLY A 76 -10.49 16.71 -10.24
CA GLY A 76 -11.21 16.02 -11.31
C GLY A 76 -11.11 14.49 -11.22
N PRO A 77 -11.76 13.75 -12.14
CA PRO A 77 -11.93 12.30 -12.04
C PRO A 77 -10.64 11.46 -12.17
N GLY A 78 -9.50 12.09 -12.44
CA GLY A 78 -8.20 11.42 -12.59
C GLY A 78 -7.25 11.60 -11.40
N ALA A 79 -7.69 12.25 -10.32
CA ALA A 79 -6.94 12.48 -9.09
C ALA A 79 -7.17 11.37 -8.07
#